data_AF-A0A7K3W495-F1
#
_entry.id   AF-A0A7K3W495-F1
#
_cell.length_a   1.000
_cell.length_b   1.000
_cell.length_c   1.000
_cell.angle_alpha   90.00
_cell.angle_beta   90.00
_cell.angle_gamma   90.00
#
_symmetry.space_group_name_H-M   'P 1'
#
loop_
_entity.id
_entity.type
_entity.pdbx_description
1 polymer ?
#
loop_
_entity_poly.entity_id
_entity_poly.type
_entity_poly.pdbx_seq_one_letter_code
_entity_poly.pdbx_strand_id
1 'polypeptide(L)'
;MSERETIRLVAWSRELRLVHERLRAALGLTRSSLADGAPEETATRELLLYCRGFCTALDGHHRGEDRTLFPAIAAAHPELGPVLRSLEQDHSMIAHLLEGLRVATERGAPRPELDRHLEGIAAVMENHFRYEERRLLTVLETLELDAGTSEVLGPL
;
A
#
# COMPACT_ATOMS: atom_id res chain seq x y z
N MET A 1 -33.02 -5.53 5.54
CA MET A 1 -31.59 -5.88 5.66
C MET A 1 -31.53 -7.10 6.56
N SER A 2 -31.24 -8.27 6.00
CA SER A 2 -31.37 -9.55 6.72
C SER A 2 -30.07 -9.81 7.48
N GLU A 3 -30.13 -9.74 8.82
CA GLU A 3 -29.67 -10.67 9.89
C GLU A 3 -28.58 -11.75 9.61
N ARG A 4 -27.86 -11.65 8.49
CA ARG A 4 -26.94 -12.64 7.92
C ARG A 4 -25.63 -12.03 7.44
N GLU A 5 -25.37 -10.75 7.68
CA GLU A 5 -24.00 -10.23 7.86
C GLU A 5 -23.49 -10.72 9.22
N THR A 6 -23.40 -12.03 9.26
CA THR A 6 -22.93 -12.87 10.35
C THR A 6 -21.50 -12.42 10.60
N ILE A 7 -21.23 -11.99 11.83
CA ILE A 7 -19.91 -11.75 12.44
C ILE A 7 -18.87 -12.64 11.74
N ARG A 8 -18.25 -12.12 10.68
CA ARG A 8 -17.11 -12.78 10.06
C ARG A 8 -15.96 -12.33 10.91
N LEU A 9 -15.41 -13.26 11.68
CA LEU A 9 -14.07 -13.09 12.22
C LEU A 9 -13.14 -12.90 11.01
N VAL A 10 -12.82 -11.65 10.71
CA VAL A 10 -11.84 -11.30 9.69
C VAL A 10 -10.49 -11.59 10.30
N ALA A 11 -9.71 -12.45 9.66
CA ALA A 11 -8.32 -12.66 10.03
C ALA A 11 -7.50 -11.48 9.48
N TRP A 12 -7.49 -10.36 10.19
CA TRP A 12 -6.84 -9.12 9.75
C TRP A 12 -5.38 -9.32 9.36
N SER A 13 -4.66 -10.19 10.08
CA SER A 13 -3.28 -10.54 9.77
C SER A 13 -3.12 -11.16 8.37
N ARG A 14 -4.08 -11.99 7.96
CA ARG A 14 -4.10 -12.61 6.63
C ARG A 14 -4.48 -11.61 5.55
N GLU A 15 -5.49 -10.78 5.79
CA GLU A 15 -5.93 -9.78 4.82
C GLU A 15 -4.83 -8.75 4.54
N LEU A 16 -4.13 -8.27 5.58
CA LEU A 16 -3.00 -7.36 5.42
C LEU A 16 -1.90 -7.96 4.54
N ARG A 17 -1.49 -9.22 4.82
CA ARG A 17 -0.51 -9.93 3.99
C ARG A 17 -0.94 -10.04 2.53
N LEU A 18 -2.20 -10.39 2.27
CA LEU A 18 -2.72 -10.52 0.91
C LEU A 18 -2.70 -9.19 0.17
N VAL A 19 -3.02 -8.09 0.85
CA VAL A 19 -2.91 -6.74 0.31
C VAL A 19 -1.46 -6.42 -0.04
N HIS A 20 -0.51 -6.66 0.87
CA HIS A 20 0.91 -6.42 0.60
C HIS A 20 1.46 -7.27 -0.55
N GLU A 21 1.08 -8.55 -0.63
CA GLU A 21 1.46 -9.44 -1.73
C GLU A 21 0.97 -8.92 -3.08
N ARG A 22 -0.29 -8.46 -3.16
CA ARG A 22 -0.85 -7.87 -4.38
C ARG A 22 -0.12 -6.59 -4.78
N LEU A 23 0.17 -5.71 -3.81
CA LEU A 23 0.89 -4.46 -4.05
C LEU A 23 2.33 -4.72 -4.52
N ARG A 24 3.05 -5.68 -3.90
CA ARG A 24 4.37 -6.13 -4.35
C ARG A 24 4.32 -6.66 -5.79
N ALA A 25 3.33 -7.50 -6.11
CA ALA A 25 3.18 -8.07 -7.44
C ALA A 25 2.90 -7.00 -8.51
N ALA A 26 2.01 -6.05 -8.22
CA ALA A 26 1.69 -4.95 -9.12
C ALA A 26 2.93 -4.08 -9.42
N LEU A 27 3.75 -3.78 -8.40
CA LEU A 27 4.98 -3.02 -8.58
C LEU A 27 6.04 -3.80 -9.36
N GLY A 28 6.16 -5.10 -9.14
CA GLY A 28 7.03 -5.98 -9.91
C GLY A 28 6.70 -5.97 -11.41
N LEU A 29 5.42 -6.13 -11.76
CA LEU A 29 4.96 -6.12 -13.15
C LEU A 29 5.30 -4.82 -13.87
N THR A 30 5.14 -3.69 -13.21
CA THR A 30 5.44 -2.37 -13.79
C THR A 30 6.92 -2.17 -14.07
N ARG A 31 7.76 -2.59 -13.14
CA ARG A 31 9.22 -2.53 -13.32
C ARG A 31 9.67 -3.44 -14.47
N SER A 32 9.08 -4.62 -14.61
CA SER A 32 9.35 -5.52 -15.73
C SER A 32 8.90 -4.94 -17.07
N SER A 33 7.70 -4.37 -17.16
CA SER A 33 7.21 -3.72 -18.39
C SER A 33 8.14 -2.59 -18.86
N LEU A 34 8.61 -1.76 -17.93
CA LEU A 34 9.61 -0.75 -18.26
C LEU A 34 10.93 -1.37 -18.71
N ALA A 35 11.41 -2.43 -18.05
CA ALA A 35 12.66 -3.10 -18.38
C ALA A 35 12.67 -3.69 -19.81
N ASP A 36 11.55 -4.22 -20.30
CA ASP A 36 11.44 -5.03 -21.51
C ASP A 36 11.58 -4.26 -22.84
N GLY A 37 11.94 -2.97 -22.81
CA GLY A 37 12.35 -2.25 -24.03
C GLY A 37 11.19 -1.72 -24.88
N ALA A 38 9.99 -1.59 -24.31
CA ALA A 38 8.87 -0.96 -24.98
C ALA A 38 9.25 0.44 -25.51
N PRO A 39 8.68 0.87 -26.65
CA PRO A 39 8.83 2.26 -27.12
C PRO A 39 8.48 3.25 -26.01
N GLU A 40 9.18 4.39 -25.96
CA GLU A 40 9.06 5.36 -24.87
C GLU A 40 7.61 5.84 -24.67
N GLU A 41 6.86 6.09 -25.75
CA GLU A 41 5.44 6.49 -25.63
C GLU A 41 4.54 5.39 -25.05
N THR A 42 4.82 4.12 -25.39
CA THR A 42 4.08 2.96 -24.84
C THR A 42 4.40 2.77 -23.36
N ALA A 43 5.67 2.84 -23.00
CA ALA A 43 6.15 2.75 -21.62
C ALA A 43 5.52 3.83 -20.72
N THR A 44 5.51 5.09 -21.16
CA THR A 44 4.87 6.18 -20.41
C THR A 44 3.36 5.97 -20.28
N ARG A 45 2.67 5.50 -21.33
CA ARG A 45 1.22 5.23 -21.28
C ARG A 45 0.87 4.10 -20.31
N GLU A 46 1.60 3.01 -20.35
CA GLU A 46 1.42 1.87 -19.43
C GLU A 46 1.69 2.31 -17.99
N LEU A 47 2.73 3.11 -17.77
CA LEU A 47 3.04 3.66 -16.46
C LEU A 47 1.97 4.63 -15.96
N LEU A 48 1.34 5.44 -16.82
CA LEU A 48 0.20 6.28 -16.42
C LEU A 48 -0.99 5.44 -15.96
N LEU A 49 -1.30 4.35 -16.66
CA LEU A 49 -2.38 3.43 -16.27
C LEU A 49 -2.07 2.73 -14.96
N TYR A 50 -0.83 2.25 -14.80
CA TYR A 50 -0.34 1.70 -13.55
C TYR A 50 -0.42 2.71 -12.42
N CYS A 51 0.15 3.91 -12.57
CA CYS A 51 0.15 4.95 -11.55
C CYS A 51 -1.29 5.25 -11.09
N ARG A 52 -2.25 5.33 -12.01
CA ARG A 52 -3.65 5.54 -11.61
C ARG A 52 -4.18 4.41 -10.74
N GLY A 53 -4.05 3.16 -11.17
CA GLY A 53 -4.57 2.00 -10.44
C GLY A 53 -3.81 1.75 -9.13
N PHE A 54 -2.49 1.58 -9.24
CA PHE A 54 -1.61 1.27 -8.12
C PHE A 54 -1.51 2.40 -7.11
N CYS A 55 -1.27 3.65 -7.52
CA CYS A 55 -1.18 4.74 -6.55
C CYS A 55 -2.52 4.88 -5.82
N THR A 56 -3.66 4.76 -6.52
CA THR A 56 -4.98 4.80 -5.87
C THR A 56 -5.17 3.67 -4.87
N ALA A 57 -4.77 2.44 -5.23
CA ALA A 57 -4.90 1.28 -4.37
C ALA A 57 -4.01 1.37 -3.13
N LEU A 58 -2.73 1.72 -3.29
CA LEU A 58 -1.76 1.86 -2.20
C LEU A 58 -2.13 3.01 -1.24
N ASP A 59 -2.51 4.16 -1.80
CA ASP A 59 -2.97 5.33 -1.04
C ASP A 59 -4.32 5.07 -0.35
N GLY A 60 -5.20 4.27 -0.95
CA GLY A 60 -6.43 3.77 -0.33
C GLY A 60 -6.16 2.84 0.86
N HIS A 61 -5.21 1.92 0.70
CA HIS A 61 -4.76 1.00 1.73
C HIS A 61 -4.18 1.73 2.94
N HIS A 62 -3.14 2.55 2.76
CA HIS A 62 -2.51 3.29 3.86
C HIS A 62 -3.49 4.22 4.57
N ARG A 63 -4.42 4.86 3.84
CA ARG A 63 -5.46 5.69 4.49
C ARG A 63 -6.46 4.89 5.30
N GLY A 64 -6.80 3.68 4.87
CA GLY A 64 -7.64 2.77 5.66
C GLY A 64 -6.94 2.41 6.97
N GLU A 65 -5.64 2.18 6.91
CA GLU A 65 -4.84 1.89 8.09
C GLU A 65 -4.76 3.08 9.03
N ASP A 66 -4.34 4.24 8.54
CA ASP A 66 -4.20 5.48 9.32
C ASP A 66 -5.52 5.89 10.01
N ARG A 67 -6.65 5.71 9.33
CA ARG A 67 -7.95 6.22 9.80
C ARG A 67 -8.75 5.22 10.60
N THR A 68 -8.55 3.92 10.38
CA THR A 68 -9.39 2.87 10.95
C THR A 68 -8.56 1.82 11.68
N LEU A 69 -7.57 1.20 11.04
CA LEU A 69 -6.81 0.11 11.66
C LEU A 69 -5.94 0.59 12.83
N PHE A 70 -5.11 1.61 12.61
CA PHE A 70 -4.16 2.10 13.60
C PHE A 70 -4.85 2.70 14.83
N PRO A 71 -5.96 3.45 14.71
CA PRO A 71 -6.74 3.86 15.89
C PRO A 71 -7.29 2.67 16.69
N ALA A 72 -7.78 1.62 16.03
CA ALA A 72 -8.25 0.41 16.70
C ALA A 72 -7.11 -0.31 17.44
N ILE A 73 -5.95 -0.45 16.80
CA ILE A 73 -4.74 -1.01 17.43
C ILE A 73 -4.31 -0.14 18.61
N ALA A 74 -4.28 1.18 18.47
CA ALA A 74 -3.85 2.09 19.54
C ALA A 74 -4.78 2.02 20.77
N ALA A 75 -6.08 1.80 20.56
CA ALA A 75 -7.05 1.62 21.64
C ALA A 75 -6.84 0.30 22.39
N ALA A 76 -6.56 -0.80 21.68
CA ALA A 76 -6.34 -2.12 22.26
C ALA A 76 -4.92 -2.32 22.82
N HIS A 77 -3.92 -1.68 22.20
CA HIS A 77 -2.48 -1.84 22.45
C HIS A 77 -1.77 -0.47 22.51
N PRO A 78 -2.00 0.35 23.56
CA PRO A 78 -1.45 1.69 23.65
C PRO A 78 0.09 1.76 23.57
N GLU A 79 0.77 0.68 23.97
CA GLU A 79 2.23 0.54 23.90
C GLU A 79 2.79 0.58 22.47
N LEU A 80 1.95 0.32 21.45
CA LEU A 80 2.35 0.37 20.04
C LEU A 80 2.32 1.79 19.46
N GLY A 81 1.89 2.80 20.21
CA GLY A 81 1.84 4.19 19.74
C GLY A 81 3.09 4.69 19.01
N PRO A 82 4.33 4.43 19.48
CA PRO A 82 5.54 4.78 18.74
C PRO A 82 5.72 4.03 17.41
N VAL A 83 5.27 2.77 17.33
CA VAL A 83 5.32 1.97 16.10
C VAL A 83 4.35 2.54 15.07
N LEU A 84 3.10 2.79 15.47
CA LEU A 84 2.06 3.32 14.58
C LEU A 84 2.47 4.67 14.00
N ARG A 85 3.00 5.58 14.83
CA ARG A 85 3.55 6.86 14.34
C ARG A 85 4.70 6.70 13.34
N SER A 86 5.52 5.66 13.49
CA SER A 86 6.59 5.38 12.52
C SER A 86 6.01 4.89 11.19
N LEU A 87 4.95 4.08 11.22
CA LEU A 87 4.26 3.61 10.02
C LEU A 87 3.53 4.76 9.31
N GLU A 88 2.85 5.64 10.03
CA GLU A 88 2.24 6.87 9.46
C GLU A 88 3.28 7.79 8.79
N GLN A 89 4.50 7.84 9.34
CA GLN A 89 5.62 8.57 8.71
C GLN A 89 6.07 7.90 7.41
N ASP A 90 6.17 6.56 7.40
CA ASP A 90 6.45 5.80 6.17
C ASP A 90 5.35 6.04 5.12
N HIS A 91 4.07 6.03 5.51
CA HIS A 91 2.95 6.33 4.61
C HIS A 91 3.09 7.71 3.98
N SER A 92 3.45 8.72 4.77
CA SER A 92 3.69 10.08 4.29
C SER A 92 4.85 10.16 3.30
N MET A 93 5.94 9.41 3.56
CA MET A 93 7.09 9.33 2.65
C MET A 93 6.71 8.63 1.34
N ILE A 94 6.00 7.51 1.40
CA ILE A 94 5.55 6.77 0.22
C ILE A 94 4.62 7.64 -0.63
N ALA A 95 3.66 8.34 0.00
CA ALA A 95 2.78 9.27 -0.71
C ALA A 95 3.57 10.34 -1.48
N HIS A 96 4.62 10.89 -0.87
CA HIS A 96 5.51 11.85 -1.53
C HIS A 96 6.25 11.23 -2.74
N LEU A 97 6.74 10.00 -2.63
CA LEU A 97 7.42 9.31 -3.73
C LEU A 97 6.47 8.99 -4.89
N LEU A 98 5.24 8.55 -4.59
CA LEU A 98 4.20 8.29 -5.60
C LEU A 98 3.83 9.56 -6.35
N GLU A 99 3.73 10.68 -5.65
CA GLU A 99 3.48 11.99 -6.27
C GLU A 99 4.64 12.40 -7.20
N GLY A 100 5.88 12.18 -6.79
CA GLY A 100 7.06 12.39 -7.64
C GLY A 100 7.01 11.57 -8.93
N LEU A 101 6.65 10.28 -8.83
CA LEU A 101 6.47 9.40 -9.98
C LEU A 101 5.31 9.87 -10.89
N ARG A 102 4.18 10.29 -10.31
CA ARG A 102 3.03 10.82 -11.06
C ARG A 102 3.44 12.03 -11.89
N VAL A 103 4.10 13.01 -11.27
CA VAL A 103 4.59 14.22 -11.94
C VAL A 103 5.65 13.89 -13.01
N ALA A 104 6.51 12.90 -12.78
CA ALA A 104 7.47 12.42 -13.79
C ALA A 104 6.78 11.80 -15.00
N THR A 105 5.76 10.98 -14.75
CA THR A 105 5.02 10.32 -15.82
C THR A 105 4.21 11.33 -16.64
N GLU A 106 3.54 12.30 -16.00
CA GLU A 106 2.73 13.32 -16.67
C GLU A 106 3.52 14.27 -17.56
N ARG A 107 4.77 14.58 -17.19
CA ARG A 107 5.65 15.41 -18.04
C ARG A 107 6.37 14.63 -19.14
N GLY A 108 6.19 13.31 -19.20
CA GLY A 108 6.93 12.44 -20.12
C GLY A 108 8.42 12.35 -19.79
N ALA A 109 8.78 12.16 -18.52
CA ALA A 109 10.16 11.98 -18.11
C ALA A 109 10.80 10.77 -18.81
N PRO A 110 12.11 10.85 -19.14
CA PRO A 110 12.78 9.77 -19.84
C PRO A 110 12.86 8.51 -18.98
N ARG A 111 12.88 7.34 -19.62
CA ARG A 111 12.85 6.03 -18.95
C ARG A 111 13.85 5.88 -17.77
N PRO A 112 15.14 6.28 -17.87
CA PRO A 112 16.07 6.15 -16.74
C PRO A 112 15.64 6.93 -15.48
N GLU A 113 14.85 7.98 -15.63
CA GLU A 113 14.29 8.72 -14.50
C GLU A 113 13.10 8.00 -13.87
N LEU A 114 12.19 7.48 -14.70
CA LEU A 114 11.05 6.67 -14.25
C LEU A 114 11.51 5.41 -13.51
N ASP A 115 12.54 4.74 -14.03
CA ASP A 115 13.16 3.57 -13.40
C ASP A 115 13.69 3.90 -11.99
N ARG A 116 14.38 5.04 -11.82
CA ARG A 116 14.86 5.49 -10.49
C ARG A 116 13.73 5.75 -9.51
N HIS A 117 12.63 6.36 -9.97
CA HIS A 117 11.46 6.57 -9.10
C HIS A 117 10.88 5.24 -8.61
N LEU A 118 10.69 4.28 -9.52
CA LEU A 118 10.13 2.97 -9.18
C LEU A 118 11.06 2.14 -8.30
N GLU A 119 12.38 2.23 -8.50
CA GLU A 119 13.35 1.60 -7.61
C GLU A 119 13.29 2.17 -6.20
N GLY A 120 13.22 3.50 -6.07
CA GLY A 120 13.06 4.16 -4.78
C GLY A 120 11.78 3.74 -4.06
N ILE A 121 10.66 3.74 -4.78
CA ILE A 121 9.36 3.29 -4.25
C ILE A 121 9.44 1.83 -3.81
N ALA A 122 10.00 0.94 -4.64
CA ALA A 122 10.13 -0.48 -4.31
C ALA A 122 10.97 -0.72 -3.05
N ALA A 123 12.09 0.00 -2.90
CA ALA A 123 12.96 -0.14 -1.74
C ALA A 123 12.27 0.31 -0.44
N VAL A 124 11.57 1.45 -0.48
CA VAL A 124 10.85 1.99 0.69
C VAL A 124 9.66 1.10 1.05
N MET A 125 8.84 0.72 0.07
CA MET A 125 7.68 -0.15 0.30
C MET A 125 8.07 -1.51 0.87
N GLU A 126 9.13 -2.14 0.38
CA GLU A 126 9.56 -3.44 0.90
C GLU A 126 10.01 -3.34 2.36
N ASN A 127 10.73 -2.27 2.73
CA ASN A 127 11.11 -2.06 4.13
C ASN A 127 9.87 -1.81 5.00
N HIS A 128 8.98 -0.93 4.54
CA HIS A 128 7.75 -0.57 5.22
C HIS A 128 6.87 -1.81 5.49
N PHE A 129 6.50 -2.57 4.47
CA PHE A 129 5.67 -3.78 4.63
C PHE A 129 6.32 -4.81 5.55
N ARG A 130 7.64 -5.03 5.45
CA ARG A 130 8.35 -5.95 6.36
C ARG A 130 8.41 -5.45 7.79
N TYR A 131 8.45 -4.14 8.00
CA TYR A 131 8.41 -3.57 9.33
C TYR A 131 7.01 -3.73 9.92
N GLU A 132 5.98 -3.30 9.20
CA GLU A 132 4.60 -3.42 9.63
C GLU A 132 4.22 -4.87 9.94
N GLU A 133 4.44 -5.79 9.01
CA GLU A 133 4.08 -7.20 9.17
C GLU A 133 4.73 -7.79 10.44
N ARG A 134 6.00 -7.46 10.68
CA ARG A 134 6.73 -7.93 11.86
C ARG A 134 6.18 -7.36 13.16
N ARG A 135 5.67 -6.13 13.15
CA ARG A 135 5.20 -5.44 14.34
C ARG A 135 3.74 -5.74 14.64
N LEU A 136 2.90 -5.89 13.62
CA LEU A 136 1.45 -5.87 13.77
C LEU A 136 0.78 -7.22 13.53
N LEU A 137 1.35 -8.17 12.79
CA LEU A 137 0.58 -9.38 12.44
C LEU A 137 0.09 -10.18 13.63
N THR A 138 0.92 -10.37 14.67
CA THR A 138 0.50 -11.07 15.89
C THR A 138 -0.58 -10.29 16.65
N VAL A 139 -0.54 -8.96 16.60
CA VAL A 139 -1.58 -8.09 17.18
C VAL A 139 -2.90 -8.26 16.44
N LEU A 140 -2.82 -8.33 15.11
CA LEU A 140 -3.96 -8.51 14.22
C LEU A 140 -4.62 -9.89 14.29
N GLU A 141 -3.95 -10.91 14.86
CA GLU A 141 -4.54 -12.23 15.10
C GLU A 141 -5.64 -12.19 16.17
N THR A 142 -5.58 -11.20 17.08
CA THR A 142 -6.52 -11.07 18.21
C THR A 142 -7.31 -9.78 18.20
N LEU A 143 -7.14 -8.93 17.17
CA LEU A 143 -7.83 -7.65 17.07
C LEU A 143 -9.31 -7.85 16.73
N GLU A 144 -10.19 -7.45 17.64
CA GLU A 144 -11.63 -7.38 17.40
C GLU A 144 -11.98 -5.98 16.84
N LEU A 145 -12.33 -5.94 15.55
CA LEU A 145 -12.71 -4.72 14.85
C LEU A 145 -13.93 -5.01 13.96
N ASP A 146 -15.04 -4.35 14.25
CA ASP A 146 -16.28 -4.42 13.48
C ASP A 146 -16.28 -3.37 12.37
N ALA A 147 -15.56 -3.67 11.28
CA ALA A 147 -15.45 -2.81 10.11
C ALA A 147 -15.28 -3.64 8.83
N GLY A 148 -15.64 -3.07 7.68
CA GLY A 148 -15.46 -3.72 6.39
C GLY A 148 -13.99 -3.78 5.98
N THR A 149 -13.56 -4.87 5.32
CA THR A 149 -12.15 -5.00 4.88
C THR A 149 -11.71 -3.87 3.96
N SER A 150 -12.59 -3.38 3.08
CA SER A 150 -12.28 -2.26 2.17
C SER A 150 -12.13 -0.92 2.87
N GLU A 151 -12.75 -0.76 4.04
CA GLU A 151 -12.59 0.43 4.88
C GLU A 151 -11.24 0.40 5.60
N VAL A 152 -10.87 -0.77 6.14
CA VAL A 152 -9.67 -0.95 6.96
C VAL A 152 -8.40 -1.06 6.13
N LEU A 153 -8.45 -1.76 4.99
CA LEU A 153 -7.27 -2.09 4.18
C LEU A 153 -7.36 -1.56 2.74
N GLY A 154 -8.37 -0.72 2.46
CA GLY A 154 -8.55 -0.09 1.16
C GLY A 154 -9.18 -0.98 0.09
N PRO A 155 -9.51 -0.41 -1.09
CA PRO A 155 -10.13 -1.12 -2.19
C PRO A 155 -9.09 -1.95 -2.97
N LEU A 156 -8.98 -3.24 -2.66
CA LEU A 156 -8.06 -4.18 -3.33
C LEU A 156 -8.73 -5.49 -3.72
#